data_AF-A0A2V9QJE0-F1
#
_entry.id   AF-A0A2V9QJE0-F1
#
_cell.length_a   1.000
_cell.length_b   1.000
_cell.length_c   1.000
_cell.angle_alpha   90.00
_cell.angle_beta   90.00
_cell.angle_gamma   90.00
#
_symmetry.space_group_name_H-M   'P 1'
#
loop_
_entity.id
_entity.type
_entity.pdbx_description
1 polymer ?
#
loop_
_entity_poly.entity_id
_entity_poly.type
_entity_poly.pdbx_seq_one_letter_code
_entity_poly.pdbx_strand_id
1 'polypeptide(L)'
;MKPKSRSPKRFRNTKRAGERSEAAFLHKASSLGFGVAKPWGDSERYDFILDNGRRLLRVQIKATDCLRARAYETRATYTVGKGRAVYSPADIDFLVAHVVPLDIWYVLPVEACIPAPMLRFYPHRKVRCASNSTAKPGTL
;
A
#
# COMPACT_ATOMS: atom_id res chain seq x y z
N MET A 1 -6.55 -36.08 -29.43
CA MET A 1 -6.64 -34.80 -28.69
C MET A 1 -5.62 -34.82 -27.56
N LYS A 2 -4.69 -33.86 -27.48
CA LYS A 2 -3.70 -33.81 -26.37
C LYS A 2 -4.37 -33.24 -25.10
N PRO A 3 -4.19 -33.81 -23.91
CA PRO A 3 -4.76 -33.27 -22.69
C PRO A 3 -4.08 -31.93 -22.36
N LYS A 4 -4.89 -30.90 -22.11
CA LYS A 4 -4.41 -29.60 -21.62
C LYS A 4 -3.78 -29.80 -20.24
N SER A 5 -2.48 -29.54 -20.12
CA SER A 5 -1.79 -29.52 -18.82
C SER A 5 -2.44 -28.46 -17.93
N ARG A 6 -3.15 -28.89 -16.89
CA ARG A 6 -3.63 -28.00 -15.83
C ARG A 6 -2.41 -27.53 -15.04
N SER A 7 -1.95 -26.32 -15.31
CA SER A 7 -0.99 -25.63 -14.44
C SER A 7 -1.53 -25.63 -13.00
N PRO A 8 -0.73 -25.99 -11.99
CA PRO A 8 -1.21 -26.04 -10.62
C PRO A 8 -1.69 -24.65 -10.21
N LYS A 9 -2.95 -24.54 -9.77
CA LYS A 9 -3.45 -23.33 -9.12
C LYS A 9 -2.61 -23.12 -7.87
N ARG A 10 -1.67 -22.18 -7.89
CA ARG A 10 -0.99 -21.70 -6.68
C ARG A 10 -2.08 -21.15 -5.76
N PHE A 11 -2.52 -21.93 -4.78
CA PHE A 11 -3.23 -21.40 -3.62
C PHE A 11 -2.23 -20.56 -2.81
N ARG A 12 -1.87 -19.38 -3.33
CA ARG A 12 -1.16 -18.37 -2.56
C ARG A 12 -2.11 -17.98 -1.43
N ASN A 13 -1.79 -18.39 -0.20
CA ASN A 13 -2.53 -17.95 0.98
C ASN A 13 -2.31 -16.43 1.13
N THR A 14 -3.28 -15.65 0.64
CA THR A 14 -3.23 -14.18 0.58
C THR A 14 -3.19 -13.56 1.97
N LYS A 15 -3.85 -14.19 2.97
CA LYS A 15 -3.82 -13.74 4.36
C LYS A 15 -2.40 -13.87 4.94
N ARG A 16 -1.73 -15.02 4.78
CA ARG A 16 -0.33 -15.20 5.19
C ARG A 16 0.66 -14.28 4.49
N ALA A 17 0.36 -13.84 3.26
CA ALA A 17 1.18 -12.85 2.57
C ALA A 17 0.98 -11.43 3.15
N GLY A 18 -0.25 -11.09 3.52
CA GLY A 18 -0.59 -9.89 4.26
C GLY A 18 0.10 -9.84 5.62
N GLU A 19 -0.04 -10.89 6.42
CA GLU A 19 0.58 -11.02 7.76
C GLU A 19 2.11 -10.84 7.71
N ARG A 20 2.77 -11.40 6.68
CA ARG A 20 4.21 -11.19 6.46
C ARG A 20 4.56 -9.74 6.16
N SER A 21 3.71 -9.04 5.39
CA SER A 21 3.92 -7.61 5.11
C SER A 21 3.66 -6.76 6.35
N GLU A 22 2.66 -7.09 7.17
CA GLU A 22 2.43 -6.42 8.45
C GLU A 22 3.62 -6.59 9.40
N ALA A 23 4.18 -7.80 9.51
CA ALA A 23 5.37 -8.05 10.32
C ALA A 23 6.60 -7.28 9.81
N ALA A 24 6.81 -7.26 8.49
CA ALA A 24 7.89 -6.49 7.87
C ALA A 24 7.71 -4.97 8.10
N PHE A 25 6.47 -4.48 8.04
CA PHE A 25 6.15 -3.09 8.33
C PHE A 25 6.45 -2.74 9.79
N LEU A 26 6.02 -3.58 10.74
CA LEU A 26 6.32 -3.41 12.17
C LEU A 26 7.82 -3.24 12.39
N HIS A 27 8.63 -4.18 11.88
CA HIS A 27 10.08 -4.09 11.98
C HIS A 27 10.64 -2.80 11.37
N LYS A 28 10.19 -2.45 10.16
CA LYS A 28 10.67 -1.26 9.44
C LYS A 28 10.31 0.03 10.17
N ALA A 29 9.06 0.19 10.59
CA ALA A 29 8.61 1.38 11.31
C ALA A 29 9.34 1.53 12.65
N SER A 30 9.49 0.45 13.42
CA SER A 30 10.27 0.48 14.66
C SER A 30 11.74 0.83 14.41
N SER A 31 12.37 0.31 13.35
CA SER A 31 13.76 0.63 13.00
C SER A 31 13.97 2.09 12.61
N LEU A 32 12.91 2.78 12.17
CA LEU A 32 12.92 4.20 11.85
C LEU A 32 12.60 5.10 13.06
N GLY A 33 12.45 4.52 14.25
CA GLY A 33 12.23 5.25 15.49
C GLY A 33 10.77 5.61 15.78
N PHE A 34 9.80 5.06 15.03
CA PHE A 34 8.39 5.23 15.37
C PHE A 34 8.00 4.33 16.54
N GLY A 35 7.18 4.85 17.45
CA GLY A 35 6.38 3.98 18.33
C GLY A 35 5.36 3.24 17.47
N VAL A 36 5.21 1.93 17.67
CA VAL A 36 4.28 1.11 16.88
C VAL A 36 3.35 0.36 17.82
N ALA A 37 2.04 0.59 17.66
CA ALA A 37 1.00 -0.14 18.38
C ALA A 37 0.13 -0.92 17.39
N LYS A 38 -0.16 -2.19 17.70
CA LYS A 38 -1.12 -3.01 16.98
C LYS A 38 -2.41 -3.14 17.81
N PRO A 39 -3.59 -2.79 17.27
CA PRO A 39 -4.85 -3.01 17.97
C PRO A 39 -5.08 -4.51 18.20
N TRP A 40 -5.87 -4.83 19.22
CA TRP A 40 -6.26 -6.21 19.51
C TRP A 40 -7.33 -6.69 18.51
N GLY A 41 -7.00 -7.72 17.74
CA GLY A 41 -7.88 -8.31 16.72
C GLY A 41 -7.85 -7.59 15.36
N ASP A 42 -8.79 -7.97 14.48
CA ASP A 42 -8.85 -7.55 13.06
C ASP A 42 -10.12 -6.70 12.76
N SER A 43 -10.74 -6.11 13.80
CA SER A 43 -12.01 -5.38 13.67
C SER A 43 -11.83 -3.94 13.16
N GLU A 44 -10.67 -3.33 13.44
CA GLU A 44 -10.36 -1.96 13.07
C GLU A 44 -10.10 -1.80 11.57
N ARG A 45 -10.17 -0.55 11.08
CA ARG A 45 -9.92 -0.21 9.66
C ARG A 45 -8.45 0.03 9.34
N TYR A 46 -7.57 -0.10 10.32
CA TYR A 46 -6.12 0.05 10.22
C TYR A 46 -5.45 -1.13 10.91
N ASP A 47 -4.23 -1.45 10.47
CA ASP A 47 -3.45 -2.55 11.05
C ASP A 47 -2.53 -2.07 12.18
N PHE A 48 -2.11 -0.80 12.14
CA PHE A 48 -1.20 -0.19 13.11
C PHE A 48 -1.54 1.26 13.42
N ILE A 49 -1.11 1.69 14.61
CA ILE A 49 -0.95 3.10 14.98
C ILE A 49 0.56 3.38 15.06
N LEU A 50 1.02 4.41 14.36
CA LEU A 50 2.38 4.94 14.50
C LEU A 50 2.38 6.19 15.37
N ASP A 51 3.24 6.22 16.37
CA ASP A 51 3.57 7.41 17.13
C ASP A 51 4.86 8.03 16.57
N ASN A 52 4.78 9.28 16.11
CA ASN A 52 5.92 10.04 15.63
C ASN A 52 6.42 11.10 16.63
N GLY A 53 5.96 11.05 17.88
CA GLY A 53 6.24 11.99 18.96
C GLY A 53 5.40 13.27 18.93
N ARG A 54 4.61 13.51 17.87
CA ARG A 54 3.70 14.67 17.75
C ARG A 54 2.24 14.26 17.63
N ARG A 55 1.97 13.16 16.94
CA ARG A 55 0.63 12.64 16.71
C ARG A 55 0.64 11.14 16.50
N LEU A 56 -0.50 10.52 16.79
CA LEU A 56 -0.78 9.14 16.45
C LEU A 56 -1.35 9.05 15.03
N LEU A 57 -0.87 8.09 14.26
CA LEU A 57 -1.17 7.90 12.84
C LEU A 57 -1.75 6.51 12.61
N ARG A 58 -2.98 6.42 12.15
CA ARG A 58 -3.62 5.16 11.77
C ARG A 58 -3.16 4.74 10.39
N VAL A 59 -2.59 3.55 10.28
CA VAL A 59 -1.98 3.04 9.05
C VAL A 59 -2.61 1.71 8.67
N GLN A 60 -3.14 1.65 7.44
CA GLN A 60 -3.54 0.39 6.81
C GLN A 60 -2.45 -0.10 5.87
N ILE A 61 -2.07 -1.37 6.00
CA ILE A 61 -1.15 -2.08 5.13
C ILE A 61 -1.92 -2.81 4.02
N LYS A 62 -1.40 -2.73 2.80
CA LYS A 62 -1.83 -3.56 1.66
C LYS A 62 -0.62 -4.22 1.04
N ALA A 63 -0.63 -5.55 0.95
CA ALA A 63 0.40 -6.29 0.24
C ALA A 63 -0.01 -6.54 -1.22
N THR A 64 0.93 -6.45 -2.15
CA THR A 64 0.75 -6.93 -3.53
C THR A 64 1.99 -7.64 -4.04
N ASP A 65 1.77 -8.81 -4.63
CA ASP A 65 2.75 -9.57 -5.39
C ASP A 65 2.29 -9.82 -6.84
N CYS A 66 1.21 -9.14 -7.22
CA CYS A 66 0.50 -9.37 -8.46
C CYS A 66 0.93 -8.33 -9.51
N LEU A 67 1.69 -8.79 -10.49
CA LEU A 67 2.07 -8.02 -11.67
C LEU A 67 1.02 -8.25 -12.78
N ARG A 68 0.29 -7.20 -13.18
CA ARG A 68 -0.68 -7.22 -14.29
C ARG A 68 -0.44 -6.07 -15.23
N ALA A 69 -0.46 -6.32 -16.53
CA ALA A 69 -0.21 -5.29 -17.56
C ALA A 69 1.04 -4.42 -17.26
N ARG A 70 2.12 -5.04 -16.75
CA ARG A 70 3.35 -4.37 -16.31
C ARG A 70 3.15 -3.39 -15.14
N ALA A 71 2.17 -3.59 -14.27
CA ALA A 71 1.96 -2.80 -13.06
C ALA A 71 1.74 -3.72 -11.86
N TYR A 72 2.25 -3.35 -10.69
CA TYR A 72 1.79 -3.96 -9.44
C TYR A 72 0.52 -3.27 -8.99
N GLU A 73 -0.52 -4.04 -8.69
CA GLU A 73 -1.85 -3.47 -8.40
C GLU A 73 -2.31 -3.77 -6.98
N THR A 74 -2.94 -2.79 -6.34
CA THR A 74 -3.72 -3.00 -5.11
C THR A 74 -4.92 -2.05 -5.07
N ARG A 75 -5.91 -2.33 -4.22
CA ARG A 75 -7.08 -1.47 -4.05
C ARG A 75 -7.02 -0.76 -2.70
N ALA A 76 -7.33 0.53 -2.71
CA ALA A 76 -7.56 1.31 -1.49
C ALA A 76 -8.99 1.13 -0.95
N THR A 77 -9.36 -0.12 -0.68
CA THR A 77 -10.70 -0.49 -0.17
C THR A 77 -10.59 -1.56 0.91
N TYR A 78 -11.62 -1.67 1.74
CA TYR A 78 -11.82 -2.79 2.66
C TYR A 78 -13.13 -3.53 2.35
N THR A 79 -13.25 -4.75 2.86
CA THR A 79 -14.42 -5.61 2.67
C THR A 79 -15.50 -5.26 3.68
N VAL A 80 -16.75 -5.10 3.21
CA VAL A 80 -17.93 -4.87 4.07
C VAL A 80 -19.04 -5.79 3.59
N GLY A 81 -19.37 -6.82 4.38
CA GLY A 81 -20.32 -7.85 3.99
C GLY A 81 -19.93 -8.51 2.65
N LYS A 82 -20.79 -8.42 1.65
CA LYS A 82 -20.54 -8.92 0.29
C LYS A 82 -19.88 -7.88 -0.64
N GLY A 83 -19.70 -6.65 -0.16
CA GLY A 83 -19.22 -5.50 -0.93
C GLY A 83 -17.85 -5.01 -0.52
N ARG A 84 -17.51 -3.81 -1.03
CA ARG A 84 -16.30 -3.07 -0.67
C ARG A 84 -16.66 -1.64 -0.32
N ALA A 85 -15.92 -1.06 0.60
CA ALA A 85 -16.02 0.34 0.98
C ALA A 85 -14.66 1.03 0.82
N VAL A 86 -14.71 2.36 0.71
CA VAL A 86 -13.57 3.26 0.55
C VAL A 86 -13.14 3.75 1.91
N TYR A 87 -11.83 3.84 2.14
CA TYR A 87 -11.32 4.47 3.36
C TYR A 87 -11.55 5.98 3.33
N SER A 88 -11.92 6.54 4.47
CA SER A 88 -12.03 7.97 4.72
C SER A 88 -10.90 8.47 5.63
N PRO A 89 -10.68 9.80 5.75
CA PRO A 89 -9.79 10.38 6.76
C PRO A 89 -10.20 10.07 8.20
N ALA A 90 -11.46 9.66 8.42
CA ALA A 90 -11.90 9.18 9.72
C ALA A 90 -11.50 7.72 9.98
N ASP A 91 -11.19 6.93 8.94
CA ASP A 91 -10.78 5.52 9.09
C ASP A 91 -9.27 5.39 9.29
N ILE A 92 -8.48 6.02 8.41
CA ILE A 92 -7.01 5.89 8.36
C ILE A 92 -6.39 7.23 7.96
N ASP A 93 -5.14 7.46 8.39
CA ASP A 93 -4.35 8.62 7.95
C ASP A 93 -3.52 8.26 6.71
N PHE A 94 -2.97 7.04 6.68
CA PHE A 94 -2.15 6.55 5.57
C PHE A 94 -2.53 5.14 5.13
N LEU A 95 -2.47 4.92 3.82
CA LEU A 95 -2.42 3.60 3.21
C LEU A 95 -1.00 3.30 2.77
N VAL A 96 -0.44 2.21 3.27
CA VAL A 96 0.92 1.76 2.92
C VAL A 96 0.82 0.51 2.06
N ALA A 97 1.30 0.61 0.82
CA ALA A 97 1.33 -0.52 -0.11
C ALA A 97 2.74 -1.13 -0.17
N HIS A 98 2.83 -2.43 0.10
CA HIS A 98 4.05 -3.23 0.01
C HIS A 98 4.06 -4.04 -1.29
N VAL A 99 4.99 -3.70 -2.21
CA VAL A 99 5.29 -4.49 -3.41
C VAL A 99 6.28 -5.58 -3.03
N VAL A 100 5.75 -6.72 -2.58
CA VAL A 100 6.49 -7.80 -1.94
C VAL A 100 7.70 -8.30 -2.74
N PRO A 101 7.59 -8.55 -4.07
CA PRO A 101 8.72 -9.11 -4.82
C PRO A 101 9.92 -8.17 -4.96
N LEU A 102 9.73 -6.88 -4.68
CA LEU A 102 10.75 -5.84 -4.84
C LEU A 102 11.13 -5.18 -3.51
N ASP A 103 10.47 -5.53 -2.40
CA ASP A 103 10.58 -4.84 -1.10
C ASP A 103 10.46 -3.30 -1.20
N ILE A 104 9.50 -2.86 -2.02
CA ILE A 104 9.20 -1.42 -2.20
C ILE A 104 7.94 -1.07 -1.43
N TRP A 105 8.01 0.06 -0.73
CA TRP A 105 6.95 0.58 0.13
C TRP A 105 6.46 1.92 -0.42
N TYR A 106 5.18 2.01 -0.73
CA TYR A 106 4.52 3.27 -1.08
C TYR A 106 3.67 3.74 0.08
N VAL A 107 3.93 4.95 0.59
CA VAL A 107 3.16 5.58 1.66
C VAL A 107 2.26 6.63 1.03
N LEU A 108 0.94 6.44 1.11
CA LEU A 108 -0.05 7.30 0.47
C LEU A 108 -0.95 7.93 1.53
N PRO A 109 -1.11 9.26 1.56
CA PRO A 109 -2.17 9.88 2.36
C PRO A 109 -3.53 9.38 1.86
N VAL A 110 -4.48 9.16 2.77
CA VAL A 110 -5.78 8.58 2.42
C VAL A 110 -6.55 9.43 1.41
N GLU A 111 -6.35 10.75 1.40
CA GLU A 111 -6.99 11.69 0.48
C GLU A 111 -6.61 11.40 -0.97
N ALA A 112 -5.39 10.91 -1.23
CA ALA A 112 -4.95 10.47 -2.56
C ALA A 112 -5.58 9.13 -2.98
N CYS A 113 -6.24 8.45 -2.06
CA CYS A 113 -6.88 7.14 -2.24
C CYS A 113 -8.40 7.23 -2.36
N ILE A 114 -8.99 8.43 -2.42
CA ILE A 114 -10.42 8.64 -2.62
C ILE A 114 -10.65 8.96 -4.11
N PRO A 115 -11.69 8.41 -4.78
CA PRO A 115 -12.82 7.63 -4.25
C PRO A 115 -12.63 6.10 -4.33
N ALA A 116 -11.47 5.55 -3.94
CA ALA A 116 -11.01 4.17 -4.16
C ALA A 116 -10.47 3.87 -5.58
N PRO A 117 -9.34 4.49 -5.97
CA PRO A 117 -8.66 4.12 -7.19
C PRO A 117 -8.10 2.70 -7.09
N MET A 118 -8.00 2.04 -8.25
CA MET A 118 -7.04 0.96 -8.41
C MET A 118 -5.64 1.58 -8.40
N LEU A 119 -4.87 1.32 -7.36
CA LEU A 119 -3.50 1.80 -7.25
C LEU A 119 -2.61 0.94 -8.13
N ARG A 120 -1.87 1.60 -9.03
CA ARG A 120 -0.94 0.96 -9.97
C ARG A 120 0.46 1.49 -9.76
N PHE A 121 1.36 0.59 -9.37
CA PHE A 121 2.76 0.92 -9.12
C PHE A 121 3.63 0.44 -10.28
N TYR A 122 4.49 1.33 -10.76
CA TYR A 122 5.43 1.07 -11.85
C TYR A 122 6.89 1.29 -11.39
N PRO A 123 7.38 0.50 -10.41
CA PRO A 123 8.72 0.70 -9.85
C PRO A 123 9.86 0.53 -10.88
N HIS A 124 9.59 -0.13 -12.00
CA HIS A 124 10.52 -0.34 -13.11
C HIS A 124 10.54 0.81 -14.13
N ARG A 125 9.62 1.78 -14.04
CA ARG A 125 9.61 2.94 -14.95
C ARG A 125 10.43 4.06 -14.32
N LYS A 126 11.42 4.57 -15.06
CA LYS A 126 12.07 5.84 -14.71
C LYS A 126 11.01 6.95 -14.78
N VAL A 127 10.88 7.71 -13.70
CA VAL A 127 10.08 8.94 -13.71
C VAL A 127 10.76 9.89 -14.70
N ARG A 128 10.03 10.33 -15.73
CA ARG A 128 10.48 11.47 -16.52
C ARG A 128 10.19 12.72 -15.69
N CYS A 129 11.22 13.25 -15.03
CA CYS A 129 11.15 14.61 -14.52
C CYS A 129 10.95 15.53 -15.73
N ALA A 130 9.82 16.24 -15.77
CA ALA A 130 9.65 17.32 -16.74
C ALA A 130 10.61 18.45 -16.33
N SER A 131 11.75 18.55 -17.01
CA SER A 131 12.60 19.74 -16.97
C SER A 131 11.91 20.85 -17.76
N ASN A 132 11.03 21.61 -17.14
CA ASN A 132 10.67 22.93 -17.66
C ASN A 132 11.55 23.98 -16.98
N SER A 133 12.74 24.18 -17.54
CA SER A 133 13.45 25.44 -17.46
C SER A 133 12.71 26.47 -18.32
N THR A 134 12.19 27.52 -17.70
CA THR A 134 12.23 28.91 -18.20
C THR A 134 11.61 29.83 -17.15
N ALA A 135 12.28 29.97 -16.00
CA ALA A 135 12.16 31.22 -15.24
C ALA A 135 13.14 32.20 -15.89
N LYS A 136 12.61 33.17 -16.65
CA LYS A 136 13.40 34.33 -17.06
C LYS A 136 13.76 35.11 -15.79
N PRO A 137 15.02 35.57 -15.62
CA PRO A 137 15.33 36.54 -14.59
C PRO A 137 14.65 37.87 -14.95
N GLY A 138 13.66 38.27 -14.15
CA GLY A 138 13.13 39.63 -14.16
C GLY A 138 14.06 40.51 -13.34
N THR A 139 14.68 41.47 -14.01
CA THR A 139 15.48 42.58 -13.48
C THR A 139 14.63 43.45 -12.54
N LEU A 140 15.30 44.04 -11.54
CA LEU A 140 14.87 45.00 -10.51
C LEU A 140 13.53 45.72 -10.73
#